data_AF-A0A6A6MZK9-F1
#
_entry.id   AF-A0A6A6MZK9-F1
#
_cell.length_a   1.000
_cell.length_b   1.000
_cell.length_c   1.000
_cell.angle_alpha   90.00
_cell.angle_beta   90.00
_cell.angle_gamma   90.00
#
_symmetry.space_group_name_H-M   'P 1'
#
loop_
_entity.id
_entity.type
_entity.pdbx_description
1 polymer ?
#
loop_
_entity_poly.entity_id
_entity_poly.type
_entity_poly.pdbx_seq_one_letter_code
_entity_poly.pdbx_strand_id
1 'polypeptide(L)'
;MNCSERGDVARARLCLSKAIRADPNDIALRVLHASLYAKLGDCQRAAESYEQISRVCPEDVEVLKISAKLYTECGQTERSISILENYLKGHPSGADFGVIDLLAAVLMETNAHNNALKHIEHAHQVYYSGKEMPLQLKIKAGICHVHLGNIEKSEIIFSDLESESDPNHAGLITDVADAFMSLGHFHAALKYYLMLESNAGIENEGYIHLKIAQCYLSLKDRVKAVTFFYKALHALEDNVDCRSTLASLILEDGKEDEAISLLSPPENSDSVNSSSDKQKPWWLDGKIKLKLCHIYRAKGMFEDFVNTIFPLVRESLYVKTLRQKMNIPHG
;
A
#
# COMPACT_ATOMS: atom_id res chain seq x y z
N MET A 1 -14.67 -7.55 -16.38
CA MET A 1 -16.02 -8.14 -16.23
C MET A 1 -16.64 -8.33 -17.60
N ASN A 2 -16.94 -9.58 -17.96
CA ASN A 2 -17.58 -9.94 -19.22
C ASN A 2 -19.11 -9.69 -19.18
N CYS A 3 -19.76 -9.51 -20.33
CA CYS A 3 -21.21 -9.26 -20.41
C CYS A 3 -22.08 -10.34 -19.74
N SER A 4 -21.61 -11.59 -19.69
CA SER A 4 -22.30 -12.69 -19.00
C SER A 4 -22.38 -12.46 -17.49
N GLU A 5 -21.27 -12.05 -16.87
CA GLU A 5 -21.17 -11.84 -15.41
C GLU A 5 -22.09 -10.69 -14.96
N ARG A 6 -22.20 -9.61 -15.74
CA ARG A 6 -23.13 -8.51 -15.46
C ARG A 6 -24.59 -8.96 -15.47
N GLY A 7 -24.96 -9.86 -16.38
CA GLY A 7 -26.32 -10.41 -16.48
C GLY A 7 -26.67 -11.40 -15.37
N ASP A 8 -25.69 -12.16 -14.88
CA ASP A 8 -25.86 -13.07 -13.73
C ASP A 8 -25.98 -12.30 -12.41
N VAL A 9 -25.19 -11.23 -12.23
CA VAL A 9 -25.25 -10.42 -11.01
C VAL A 9 -26.56 -9.62 -10.89
N ALA A 10 -27.10 -9.09 -11.99
CA ALA A 10 -28.40 -8.42 -11.98
C ALA A 10 -29.54 -9.38 -11.57
N ARG A 11 -29.50 -10.63 -12.05
CA ARG A 11 -30.45 -11.67 -11.64
C ARG A 11 -30.28 -12.07 -10.18
N ALA A 12 -29.04 -12.23 -9.71
CA ALA A 12 -28.75 -12.53 -8.30
C ALA A 12 -29.33 -11.47 -7.35
N ARG A 13 -29.16 -10.18 -7.67
CA ARG A 13 -29.77 -9.07 -6.90
C ARG A 13 -31.29 -9.15 -6.85
N LEU A 14 -31.93 -9.43 -7.98
CA LEU A 14 -33.40 -9.55 -8.04
C LEU A 14 -33.90 -10.75 -7.24
N CYS A 15 -33.21 -11.89 -7.31
CA CYS A 15 -33.55 -13.07 -6.52
C CYS A 15 -33.39 -12.81 -5.01
N LEU A 16 -32.29 -12.17 -4.60
CA LEU A 16 -32.02 -11.84 -3.19
C LEU A 16 -33.03 -10.83 -2.64
N SER A 17 -33.38 -9.79 -3.39
CA SER A 17 -34.40 -8.83 -2.95
C SER A 17 -35.78 -9.47 -2.79
N LYS A 18 -36.15 -10.43 -3.66
CA LYS A 18 -37.39 -11.21 -3.50
C LYS A 18 -37.32 -12.14 -2.28
N ALA A 19 -36.17 -12.78 -2.04
CA ALA A 19 -35.96 -13.68 -0.90
C ALA A 19 -36.04 -12.90 0.43
N ILE A 20 -35.37 -11.75 0.54
CA ILE A 20 -35.46 -10.87 1.72
C ILE A 20 -36.88 -10.34 1.93
N ARG A 21 -37.65 -10.10 0.85
CA ARG A 21 -39.05 -9.69 1.01
C ARG A 21 -39.94 -10.84 1.50
N ALA A 22 -39.59 -12.09 1.20
CA ALA A 22 -40.32 -13.26 1.66
C ALA A 22 -40.00 -13.60 3.12
N ASP A 23 -38.74 -13.46 3.53
CA ASP A 23 -38.31 -13.52 4.92
C ASP A 23 -37.43 -12.31 5.28
N PRO A 24 -38.03 -11.23 5.82
CA PRO A 24 -37.30 -10.05 6.20
C PRO A 24 -36.33 -10.27 7.36
N ASN A 25 -36.52 -11.31 8.18
CA ASN A 25 -35.73 -11.51 9.40
C ASN A 25 -34.53 -12.46 9.18
N ASP A 26 -34.40 -13.06 8.00
CA ASP A 26 -33.25 -13.89 7.64
C ASP A 26 -31.99 -13.02 7.50
N ILE A 27 -31.16 -13.05 8.55
CA ILE A 27 -29.88 -12.34 8.62
C ILE A 27 -28.91 -12.86 7.56
N ALA A 28 -28.91 -14.16 7.26
CA ALA A 28 -27.99 -14.74 6.27
C ALA A 28 -28.30 -14.21 4.87
N LEU A 29 -29.59 -14.07 4.51
CA LEU A 29 -30.00 -13.44 3.25
C LEU A 29 -29.60 -11.96 3.19
N ARG A 30 -29.72 -11.23 4.31
CA ARG A 30 -29.28 -9.82 4.39
C ARG A 30 -27.76 -9.69 4.22
N VAL A 31 -26.97 -10.53 4.89
CA VAL A 31 -25.50 -10.58 4.75
C VAL A 31 -25.12 -10.91 3.31
N LEU A 32 -25.76 -11.91 2.70
CA LEU A 32 -25.48 -12.29 1.31
C LEU A 32 -25.77 -11.14 0.34
N HIS A 33 -26.87 -10.40 0.55
CA HIS A 33 -27.20 -9.23 -0.24
C HIS A 33 -26.23 -8.06 -0.04
N ALA A 34 -25.81 -7.78 1.20
CA ALA A 34 -24.79 -6.78 1.51
C ALA A 34 -23.44 -7.14 0.86
N SER A 35 -23.03 -8.40 0.94
CA SER A 35 -21.79 -8.90 0.33
C SER A 35 -21.80 -8.76 -1.20
N LEU A 36 -22.97 -8.88 -1.84
CA LEU A 36 -23.12 -8.70 -3.27
C LEU A 36 -22.92 -7.24 -3.69
N TYR A 37 -23.37 -6.27 -2.87
CA TYR A 37 -23.06 -4.86 -3.09
C TYR A 37 -21.56 -4.59 -2.99
N ALA A 38 -20.88 -5.16 -2.00
CA ALA A 38 -19.43 -5.01 -1.84
C ALA A 38 -18.66 -5.58 -3.06
N LYS A 39 -19.03 -6.78 -3.52
CA LYS A 39 -18.43 -7.40 -4.73
C LYS A 39 -18.64 -6.59 -6.01
N LEU A 40 -19.71 -5.81 -6.06
CA LEU A 40 -20.02 -4.91 -7.18
C LEU A 40 -19.29 -3.57 -7.11
N GLY A 41 -18.53 -3.31 -6.05
CA GLY A 41 -17.90 -2.02 -5.77
C GLY A 41 -18.89 -0.95 -5.30
N ASP A 42 -20.13 -1.31 -4.98
CA ASP A 42 -21.11 -0.42 -4.35
C ASP A 42 -20.90 -0.43 -2.84
N CYS A 43 -19.72 0.05 -2.42
CA CYS A 43 -19.28 0.01 -1.01
C CYS A 43 -20.23 0.80 -0.10
N GLN A 44 -20.89 1.84 -0.62
CA GLN A 44 -21.85 2.63 0.16
C GLN A 44 -23.07 1.81 0.59
N ARG A 45 -23.75 1.18 -0.36
CA ARG A 45 -24.93 0.36 -0.03
C ARG A 45 -24.55 -0.87 0.78
N ALA A 46 -23.35 -1.41 0.55
CA ALA A 46 -22.82 -2.49 1.36
C ALA A 46 -22.64 -2.04 2.82
N ALA A 47 -21.97 -0.91 3.06
CA ALA A 47 -21.72 -0.37 4.40
C ALA A 47 -23.02 -0.12 5.17
N GLU A 48 -24.01 0.52 4.53
CA GLU A 48 -25.34 0.77 5.12
C GLU A 48 -26.09 -0.52 5.44
N SER A 49 -26.00 -1.52 4.56
CA SER A 49 -26.64 -2.83 4.79
C SER A 49 -25.98 -3.54 5.96
N TYR A 50 -24.66 -3.53 6.07
CA TYR A 50 -23.94 -4.09 7.21
C TYR A 50 -24.20 -3.31 8.51
N GLU A 51 -24.35 -1.97 8.47
CA GLU A 51 -24.74 -1.18 9.65
C GLU A 51 -26.15 -1.54 10.13
N GLN A 52 -27.08 -1.81 9.21
CA GLN A 52 -28.42 -2.27 9.57
C GLN A 52 -28.39 -3.67 10.19
N ILE A 53 -27.55 -4.56 9.68
CA ILE A 53 -27.39 -5.90 10.23
C ILE A 53 -26.77 -5.84 11.64
N SER A 54 -25.75 -5.01 11.88
CA SER A 54 -25.13 -4.88 13.21
C SER A 54 -26.08 -4.33 14.27
N ARG A 55 -27.07 -3.52 13.88
CA ARG A 55 -28.14 -3.07 14.79
C ARG A 55 -29.11 -4.19 15.18
N VAL A 56 -29.35 -5.15 14.30
CA VAL A 56 -30.22 -6.31 14.56
C VAL A 56 -29.46 -7.41 15.32
N CYS A 57 -28.17 -7.56 15.04
CA CYS A 57 -27.28 -8.54 15.65
C CYS A 57 -26.10 -7.84 16.35
N PRO A 58 -26.34 -7.15 17.48
CA PRO A 58 -25.29 -6.39 18.17
C PRO A 58 -24.18 -7.29 18.75
N GLU A 59 -24.44 -8.59 18.90
CA GLU A 59 -23.48 -9.59 19.38
C GLU A 59 -22.40 -9.92 18.34
N ASP A 60 -22.71 -9.76 17.04
CA ASP A 60 -21.77 -10.03 15.96
C ASP A 60 -20.94 -8.78 15.65
N VAL A 61 -19.85 -8.61 16.41
CA VAL A 61 -18.93 -7.48 16.27
C VAL A 61 -18.21 -7.47 14.92
N GLU A 62 -18.10 -8.62 14.25
CA GLU A 62 -17.47 -8.68 12.92
C GLU A 62 -18.28 -7.92 11.88
N VAL A 63 -19.61 -8.00 11.93
CA VAL A 63 -20.51 -7.24 11.05
C VAL A 63 -20.30 -5.73 11.21
N LEU A 64 -20.13 -5.25 12.45
CA LEU A 64 -19.80 -3.85 12.72
C LEU A 64 -18.45 -3.47 12.11
N LYS A 65 -17.42 -4.29 12.29
CA LYS A 65 -16.07 -4.03 11.74
C LYS A 65 -16.08 -4.01 10.21
N ILE A 66 -16.84 -4.90 9.56
CA ILE A 66 -17.03 -4.91 8.11
C ILE A 66 -17.70 -3.61 7.65
N SER A 67 -18.76 -3.17 8.32
CA SER A 67 -19.43 -1.89 8.02
C SER A 67 -18.47 -0.71 8.11
N ALA A 68 -17.68 -0.63 9.18
CA ALA A 68 -16.69 0.44 9.38
C ALA A 68 -15.61 0.45 8.29
N LYS A 69 -15.06 -0.72 7.93
CA LYS A 69 -14.08 -0.84 6.82
C LYS A 69 -14.67 -0.35 5.49
N LEU A 70 -15.89 -0.79 5.16
CA LEU A 70 -16.57 -0.36 3.93
C LEU A 70 -16.87 1.14 3.93
N TYR A 71 -17.23 1.73 5.08
CA TYR A 71 -17.39 3.18 5.21
C TYR A 71 -16.08 3.93 4.97
N THR A 72 -14.95 3.40 5.46
CA THR A 72 -13.63 3.98 5.18
C THR A 72 -13.29 3.89 3.70
N GLU A 73 -13.52 2.73 3.06
CA GLU A 73 -13.25 2.51 1.63
C GLU A 73 -14.07 3.42 0.71
N CYS A 74 -15.32 3.76 1.07
CA CYS A 74 -16.15 4.69 0.29
C CYS A 74 -15.91 6.17 0.62
N GLY A 75 -14.91 6.48 1.46
CA GLY A 75 -14.57 7.84 1.88
C GLY A 75 -15.49 8.45 2.94
N GLN A 76 -16.38 7.66 3.55
CA GLN A 76 -17.24 8.08 4.65
C GLN A 76 -16.59 7.81 6.01
N THR A 77 -15.38 8.31 6.18
CA THR A 77 -14.56 8.00 7.34
C THR A 77 -15.15 8.50 8.65
N GLU A 78 -15.84 9.64 8.65
CA GLU A 78 -16.55 10.14 9.84
C GLU A 78 -17.65 9.18 10.31
N ARG A 79 -18.36 8.52 9.38
CA ARG A 79 -19.39 7.53 9.71
C ARG A 79 -18.74 6.29 10.32
N SER A 80 -17.64 5.82 9.74
CA SER A 80 -16.82 4.72 10.27
C SER A 80 -16.39 4.98 11.71
N ILE A 81 -15.79 6.14 11.98
CA ILE A 81 -15.38 6.55 13.34
C ILE A 81 -16.58 6.58 14.27
N SER A 82 -17.70 7.19 13.85
CA SER A 82 -18.89 7.33 14.69
C SER A 82 -19.47 5.99 15.13
N ILE A 83 -19.58 5.00 14.24
CA ILE A 83 -20.13 3.69 14.59
C ILE A 83 -19.20 2.91 15.54
N LEU A 84 -17.88 3.03 15.37
CA LEU A 84 -16.90 2.39 16.25
C LEU A 84 -16.88 3.05 17.64
N GLU A 85 -16.90 4.38 17.71
CA GLU A 85 -17.00 5.10 18.99
C GLU A 85 -18.30 4.78 19.74
N ASN A 86 -19.42 4.69 19.02
CA ASN A 86 -20.71 4.34 19.63
C ASN A 86 -20.68 2.92 20.21
N TYR A 87 -20.02 1.98 19.53
CA TYR A 87 -19.79 0.65 20.09
C TYR A 87 -18.97 0.70 21.38
N LEU A 88 -17.86 1.45 21.41
CA LEU A 88 -17.03 1.58 22.61
C LEU A 88 -17.79 2.22 23.78
N LYS A 89 -18.64 3.22 23.51
CA LYS A 89 -19.51 3.83 24.54
C LYS A 89 -20.52 2.84 25.12
N GLY A 90 -21.00 1.89 24.31
CA GLY A 90 -21.89 0.82 24.75
C GLY A 90 -21.20 -0.29 25.55
N HIS A 91 -19.85 -0.37 25.50
CA HIS A 91 -19.05 -1.43 26.11
C HIS A 91 -17.96 -0.89 27.05
N PRO A 92 -18.30 -0.10 28.08
CA PRO A 92 -17.32 0.62 28.90
C PRO A 92 -16.44 -0.28 29.77
N SER A 93 -16.76 -1.55 29.96
CA SER A 93 -16.01 -2.49 30.83
C SER A 93 -15.32 -3.63 30.09
N GLY A 94 -15.45 -3.68 28.76
CA GLY A 94 -14.88 -4.77 27.96
C GLY A 94 -15.28 -4.65 26.50
N ALA A 95 -14.49 -3.91 25.72
CA ALA A 95 -14.68 -3.79 24.28
C ALA A 95 -13.83 -4.82 23.52
N ASP A 96 -14.30 -5.20 22.33
CA ASP A 96 -13.53 -6.01 21.39
C ASP A 96 -12.22 -5.30 21.00
N PHE A 97 -11.11 -6.00 21.12
CA PHE A 97 -9.79 -5.51 20.71
C PHE A 97 -9.80 -5.05 19.24
N GLY A 98 -10.43 -5.82 18.36
CA GLY A 98 -10.48 -5.52 16.93
C GLY A 98 -11.22 -4.22 16.61
N VAL A 99 -12.16 -3.79 17.45
CA VAL A 99 -12.83 -2.49 17.28
C VAL A 99 -11.92 -1.34 17.69
N ILE A 100 -11.18 -1.48 18.80
CA ILE A 100 -10.20 -0.49 19.25
C ILE A 100 -9.08 -0.34 18.21
N ASP A 101 -8.57 -1.48 17.73
CA ASP A 101 -7.50 -1.54 16.74
C ASP A 101 -7.91 -0.92 15.40
N LEU A 102 -9.14 -1.19 14.94
CA LEU A 102 -9.69 -0.60 13.72
C LEU A 102 -9.94 0.90 13.88
N LEU A 103 -10.49 1.35 15.01
CA LEU A 103 -10.69 2.79 15.26
C LEU A 103 -9.35 3.55 15.24
N ALA A 104 -8.33 3.01 15.90
CA ALA A 104 -6.99 3.58 15.87
C ALA A 104 -6.43 3.65 14.44
N ALA A 105 -6.56 2.57 13.65
CA ALA A 105 -6.11 2.54 12.25
C ALA A 105 -6.80 3.61 11.40
N VAL A 106 -8.13 3.70 11.47
CA VAL A 106 -8.91 4.68 10.69
C VAL A 106 -8.54 6.13 11.07
N LEU A 107 -8.28 6.39 12.36
CA LEU A 107 -7.81 7.70 12.82
C LEU A 107 -6.37 8.00 12.35
N MET A 108 -5.51 7.00 12.30
CA MET A 108 -4.14 7.16 11.77
C MET A 108 -4.15 7.42 10.25
N GLU A 109 -4.97 6.71 9.48
CA GLU A 109 -5.14 6.91 8.02
C GLU A 109 -5.66 8.32 7.68
N THR A 110 -6.47 8.91 8.57
CA THR A 110 -6.97 10.29 8.43
C THR A 110 -6.02 11.35 8.99
N ASN A 111 -4.78 10.97 9.34
CA ASN A 111 -3.79 11.81 10.02
C ASN A 111 -4.26 12.39 11.37
N ALA A 112 -5.32 11.85 11.97
CA ALA A 112 -5.84 12.23 13.27
C ALA A 112 -5.09 11.52 14.41
N HIS A 113 -3.74 11.54 14.37
CA HIS A 113 -2.87 10.79 15.29
C HIS A 113 -3.09 11.15 16.77
N ASN A 114 -3.42 12.41 17.07
CA ASN A 114 -3.74 12.82 18.44
C ASN A 114 -5.04 12.16 18.95
N ASN A 115 -6.05 12.01 18.09
CA ASN A 115 -7.29 11.33 18.48
C ASN A 115 -7.07 9.83 18.60
N ALA A 116 -6.33 9.22 17.66
CA ALA A 116 -5.93 7.81 17.75
C ALA A 116 -5.24 7.52 19.08
N LEU A 117 -4.25 8.35 19.45
CA LEU A 117 -3.54 8.22 20.72
C LEU A 117 -4.47 8.32 21.94
N LYS A 118 -5.39 9.30 21.97
CA LYS A 118 -6.38 9.42 23.05
C LYS A 118 -7.25 8.16 23.20
N HIS A 119 -7.70 7.58 22.09
CA HIS A 119 -8.49 6.34 22.15
C HIS A 119 -7.67 5.15 22.63
N ILE A 120 -6.40 5.04 22.22
CA ILE A 120 -5.50 3.98 22.69
C ILE A 120 -5.19 4.15 24.19
N GLU A 121 -4.90 5.36 24.64
CA GLU A 121 -4.66 5.66 26.07
C GLU A 121 -5.91 5.39 26.92
N HIS A 122 -7.09 5.77 26.42
CA HIS A 122 -8.36 5.44 27.08
C HIS A 122 -8.57 3.93 27.16
N ALA A 123 -8.31 3.21 26.07
CA ALA A 123 -8.38 1.75 26.06
C ALA A 123 -7.39 1.12 27.05
N HIS A 124 -6.17 1.65 27.14
CA HIS A 124 -5.17 1.22 28.12
C HIS A 124 -5.68 1.37 29.56
N GLN A 125 -6.24 2.53 29.90
CA GLN A 125 -6.76 2.83 31.23
C GLN A 125 -7.99 2.01 31.61
N VAL A 126 -8.88 1.75 30.65
CA VAL A 126 -10.19 1.14 30.93
C VAL A 126 -10.17 -0.38 30.77
N TYR A 127 -9.60 -0.89 29.68
CA TYR A 127 -9.65 -2.31 29.32
C TYR A 127 -8.40 -3.08 29.74
N TYR A 128 -7.26 -2.39 29.81
CA TYR A 128 -5.96 -3.00 30.12
C TYR A 128 -5.36 -2.53 31.45
N SER A 129 -6.15 -1.92 32.34
CA SER A 129 -5.67 -1.58 33.69
C SER A 129 -5.26 -2.85 34.45
N GLY A 130 -3.96 -3.00 34.72
CA GLY A 130 -3.38 -4.16 35.38
C GLY A 130 -3.21 -5.39 34.48
N LYS A 131 -3.39 -5.25 33.16
CA LYS A 131 -3.14 -6.28 32.16
C LYS A 131 -2.14 -5.77 31.13
N GLU A 132 -1.47 -6.69 30.45
CA GLU A 132 -0.62 -6.32 29.32
C GLU A 132 -1.48 -5.92 28.11
N MET A 133 -1.17 -4.75 27.55
CA MET A 133 -1.82 -4.26 26.33
C MET A 133 -1.19 -4.97 25.12
N PRO A 134 -1.99 -5.42 24.13
CA PRO A 134 -1.47 -6.05 22.93
C PRO A 134 -0.42 -5.18 22.24
N LEU A 135 0.67 -5.81 21.81
CA LEU A 135 1.81 -5.15 21.18
C LEU A 135 1.37 -4.27 20.00
N GLN A 136 0.46 -4.75 19.16
CA GLN A 136 -0.07 -3.99 18.02
C GLN A 136 -0.64 -2.61 18.39
N LEU A 137 -1.35 -2.49 19.52
CA LEU A 137 -1.86 -1.20 20.00
C LEU A 137 -0.75 -0.31 20.57
N LYS A 138 0.23 -0.90 21.27
CA LYS A 138 1.43 -0.18 21.72
C LYS A 138 2.14 0.42 20.50
N ILE A 139 2.38 -0.36 19.45
CA ILE A 139 3.04 0.09 18.22
C ILE A 139 2.27 1.21 17.53
N LYS A 140 0.94 1.10 17.41
CA LYS A 140 0.11 2.19 16.87
C LYS A 140 0.22 3.47 17.69
N ALA A 141 0.27 3.38 19.03
CA ALA A 141 0.53 4.55 19.89
C ALA A 141 1.93 5.13 19.66
N GLY A 142 2.95 4.28 19.53
CA GLY A 142 4.32 4.68 19.18
C GLY A 142 4.38 5.41 17.84
N ILE A 143 3.72 4.90 16.80
CA ILE A 143 3.62 5.54 15.48
C ILE A 143 2.90 6.89 15.61
N CYS A 144 1.80 6.97 16.37
CA CYS A 144 1.15 8.26 16.65
C CYS A 144 2.11 9.24 17.33
N HIS A 145 2.95 8.81 18.26
CA HIS A 145 3.97 9.66 18.87
C HIS A 145 5.01 10.15 17.84
N VAL A 146 5.44 9.30 16.91
CA VAL A 146 6.35 9.67 15.81
C VAL A 146 5.73 10.80 14.97
N HIS A 147 4.47 10.64 14.53
CA HIS A 147 3.76 11.68 13.76
C HIS A 147 3.48 12.97 14.55
N LEU A 148 3.40 12.89 15.87
CA LEU A 148 3.28 14.05 16.75
C LEU A 148 4.63 14.67 17.15
N GLY A 149 5.75 14.15 16.63
CA GLY A 149 7.11 14.63 16.91
C GLY A 149 7.69 14.20 18.27
N ASN A 150 7.00 13.31 19.00
CA ASN A 150 7.42 12.82 20.31
C ASN A 150 8.37 11.61 20.18
N ILE A 151 9.51 11.79 19.52
CA ILE A 151 10.41 10.70 19.10
C ILE A 151 10.96 9.89 20.29
N GLU A 152 11.30 10.54 21.40
CA GLU A 152 11.81 9.86 22.59
C GLU A 152 10.79 8.87 23.18
N LYS A 153 9.50 9.26 23.20
CA LYS A 153 8.43 8.38 23.69
C LYS A 153 8.21 7.19 22.77
N SER A 154 8.29 7.42 21.45
CA SER A 154 8.14 6.32 20.49
C SER A 154 9.27 5.30 20.57
N GLU A 155 10.52 5.73 20.77
CA GLU A 155 11.66 4.79 20.92
C GLU A 155 11.51 3.90 22.16
N ILE A 156 11.01 4.46 23.28
CA ILE A 156 10.71 3.67 24.48
C ILE A 156 9.62 2.63 24.21
N ILE A 157 8.59 2.98 23.43
CA ILE A 157 7.53 2.04 23.06
C ILE A 157 8.06 0.95 22.14
N PHE A 158 8.94 1.30 21.20
CA PHE A 158 9.47 0.36 20.22
C PHE A 158 10.61 -0.52 20.76
N SER A 159 11.17 -0.24 21.95
CA SER A 159 12.15 -1.14 22.57
C SER A 159 11.57 -2.52 22.86
N ASP A 160 10.25 -2.62 23.06
CA ASP A 160 9.54 -3.90 23.22
C ASP A 160 9.71 -4.80 21.98
N LEU A 161 9.82 -4.22 20.77
CA LEU A 161 10.08 -4.99 19.54
C LEU A 161 11.47 -5.61 19.52
N GLU A 162 12.47 -4.93 20.09
CA GLU A 162 13.87 -5.38 20.10
C GLU A 162 14.09 -6.54 21.06
N SER A 163 13.32 -6.59 22.16
CA SER A 163 13.40 -7.67 23.13
C SER A 163 12.77 -8.98 22.66
N GLU A 164 11.87 -8.92 21.68
CA GLU A 164 11.08 -10.07 21.22
C GLU A 164 11.49 -10.46 19.79
N SER A 165 12.41 -11.41 19.67
CA SER A 165 12.84 -12.01 18.39
C SER A 165 11.77 -12.97 17.82
N ASP A 166 10.53 -12.52 17.71
CA ASP A 166 9.45 -13.27 17.06
C ASP A 166 9.39 -12.92 15.56
N PRO A 167 9.57 -13.89 14.64
CA PRO A 167 9.35 -13.70 13.21
C PRO A 167 7.97 -13.11 12.85
N ASN A 168 6.96 -13.28 13.71
CA ASN A 168 5.62 -12.70 13.53
C ASN A 168 5.58 -11.17 13.67
N HIS A 169 6.65 -10.53 14.17
CA HIS A 169 6.72 -9.07 14.31
C HIS A 169 7.14 -8.34 13.03
N ALA A 170 7.46 -9.05 11.95
CA ALA A 170 7.92 -8.43 10.70
C ALA A 170 6.97 -7.34 10.17
N GLY A 171 5.65 -7.56 10.26
CA GLY A 171 4.65 -6.55 9.89
C GLY A 171 4.72 -5.29 10.76
N LEU A 172 4.79 -5.46 12.08
CA LEU A 172 4.87 -4.35 13.03
C LEU A 172 6.17 -3.54 12.88
N ILE A 173 7.30 -4.24 12.69
CA ILE A 173 8.59 -3.59 12.46
C ILE A 173 8.56 -2.81 11.14
N THR A 174 7.89 -3.34 10.10
CA THR A 174 7.69 -2.63 8.83
C THR A 174 6.89 -1.35 9.04
N ASP A 175 5.78 -1.40 9.78
CA ASP A 175 4.95 -0.23 10.08
C ASP A 175 5.76 0.86 10.81
N VAL A 176 6.61 0.48 11.78
CA VAL A 176 7.49 1.42 12.49
C VAL A 176 8.54 2.02 11.56
N ALA A 177 9.20 1.20 10.75
CA ALA A 177 10.22 1.66 9.81
C ALA A 177 9.63 2.63 8.77
N ASP A 178 8.45 2.31 8.22
CA ASP A 178 7.74 3.14 7.26
C ASP A 178 7.27 4.46 7.89
N ALA A 179 6.82 4.46 9.14
CA ALA A 179 6.46 5.68 9.87
C ALA A 179 7.67 6.64 9.98
N PHE A 180 8.82 6.14 10.44
CA PHE A 180 10.04 6.96 10.49
C PHE A 180 10.51 7.41 9.11
N MET A 181 10.44 6.53 8.11
CA MET A 181 10.83 6.84 6.73
C MET A 181 9.97 7.98 6.15
N SER A 182 8.65 7.94 6.38
CA SER A 182 7.69 8.93 5.87
C SER A 182 7.93 10.34 6.43
N LEU A 183 8.44 10.44 7.67
CA LEU A 183 8.77 11.71 8.33
C LEU A 183 10.23 12.12 8.13
N GLY A 184 11.02 11.36 7.37
CA GLY A 184 12.42 11.68 7.08
C GLY A 184 13.39 11.36 8.22
N HIS A 185 12.99 10.57 9.22
CA HIS A 185 13.86 10.07 10.28
C HIS A 185 14.66 8.85 9.79
N PHE A 186 15.52 9.06 8.79
CA PHE A 186 16.17 7.99 8.04
C PHE A 186 17.09 7.09 8.87
N HIS A 187 17.73 7.60 9.93
CA HIS A 187 18.55 6.77 10.83
C HIS A 187 17.70 5.77 11.63
N ALA A 188 16.57 6.23 12.17
CA ALA A 188 15.65 5.35 12.89
C ALA A 188 14.98 4.35 11.94
N ALA A 189 14.51 4.80 10.78
CA ALA A 189 13.96 3.91 9.75
C ALA A 189 14.95 2.81 9.34
N LEU A 190 16.22 3.18 9.11
CA LEU A 190 17.28 2.24 8.73
C LEU A 190 17.52 1.17 9.81
N LYS A 191 17.50 1.54 11.10
CA LYS A 191 17.64 0.60 12.22
C LYS A 191 16.60 -0.53 12.12
N TYR A 192 15.33 -0.19 11.92
CA TYR A 192 14.25 -1.17 11.84
C TYR A 192 14.26 -1.97 10.53
N TYR A 193 14.60 -1.36 9.39
CA TYR A 193 14.74 -2.15 8.16
C TYR A 193 15.92 -3.13 8.20
N LEU A 194 17.04 -2.79 8.85
CA LEU A 194 18.16 -3.73 9.03
C LEU A 194 17.81 -4.86 10.01
N MET A 195 16.97 -4.58 11.01
CA MET A 195 16.41 -5.61 11.89
C MET A 195 15.57 -6.62 11.10
N LEU A 196 14.79 -6.15 10.12
CA LEU A 196 14.09 -7.02 9.17
C LEU A 196 15.09 -7.82 8.32
N GLU A 197 16.07 -7.19 7.66
CA GLU A 197 17.06 -7.90 6.83
C GLU A 197 17.77 -9.04 7.60
N SER A 198 18.02 -8.85 8.90
CA SER A 198 18.69 -9.84 9.75
C SER A 198 17.81 -11.04 10.12
N ASN A 199 16.49 -10.90 10.06
CA ASN A 199 15.54 -11.97 10.36
C ASN A 199 15.28 -12.79 9.08
N ALA A 200 15.93 -13.95 8.97
CA ALA A 200 15.83 -14.82 7.79
C ALA A 200 14.38 -15.28 7.52
N GLY A 201 13.95 -15.20 6.25
CA GLY A 201 12.67 -15.76 5.77
C GLY A 201 11.56 -14.77 5.46
N ILE A 202 11.87 -13.48 5.33
CA ILE A 202 10.85 -12.45 5.07
C ILE A 202 10.39 -12.47 3.60
N GLU A 203 9.07 -12.55 3.41
CA GLU A 203 8.42 -12.22 2.14
C GLU A 203 8.72 -10.77 1.77
N ASN A 204 9.08 -10.48 0.51
CA ASN A 204 9.40 -9.14 0.00
C ASN A 204 10.79 -8.57 0.34
N GLU A 205 11.80 -9.42 0.52
CA GLU A 205 13.21 -9.03 0.72
C GLU A 205 13.69 -7.91 -0.24
N GLY A 206 13.32 -7.98 -1.52
CA GLY A 206 13.67 -6.95 -2.50
C GLY A 206 13.14 -5.55 -2.18
N TYR A 207 11.93 -5.45 -1.62
CA TYR A 207 11.35 -4.16 -1.20
C TYR A 207 12.03 -3.62 0.05
N ILE A 208 12.42 -4.48 0.99
CA ILE A 208 13.18 -4.07 2.18
C ILE A 208 14.54 -3.52 1.77
N HIS A 209 15.28 -4.20 0.91
CA HIS A 209 16.53 -3.70 0.35
C HIS A 209 16.36 -2.35 -0.36
N LEU A 210 15.25 -2.16 -1.08
CA LEU A 210 14.94 -0.88 -1.73
C LEU A 210 14.77 0.24 -0.70
N LYS A 211 14.04 -0.01 0.40
CA LYS A 211 13.85 0.96 1.49
C LYS A 211 15.16 1.28 2.22
N ILE A 212 16.00 0.27 2.47
CA ILE A 212 17.34 0.47 3.04
C ILE A 212 18.20 1.34 2.12
N ALA A 213 18.20 1.06 0.81
CA ALA A 213 18.92 1.84 -0.17
C ALA A 213 18.47 3.31 -0.19
N GLN A 214 17.16 3.55 -0.12
CA GLN A 214 16.58 4.89 -0.03
C GLN A 214 16.96 5.63 1.27
N CYS A 215 17.02 4.92 2.40
CA CYS A 215 17.50 5.47 3.66
C CYS A 215 18.97 5.93 3.52
N TYR A 216 19.86 5.06 3.04
CA TYR A 216 21.26 5.40 2.84
C TYR A 216 21.45 6.55 1.85
N LEU A 217 20.67 6.58 0.77
CA LEU A 217 20.68 7.66 -0.19
C LEU A 217 20.32 9.00 0.47
N SER A 218 19.28 9.00 1.32
CA SER A 218 18.84 10.19 2.06
C SER A 218 19.85 10.64 3.12
N LEU A 219 20.57 9.68 3.72
CA LEU A 219 21.69 9.90 4.63
C LEU A 219 23.00 10.26 3.92
N LYS A 220 23.00 10.34 2.58
CA LYS A 220 24.16 10.63 1.73
C LYS A 220 25.28 9.57 1.77
N ASP A 221 25.01 8.37 2.29
CA ASP A 221 25.91 7.22 2.22
C ASP A 221 25.70 6.50 0.89
N ARG A 222 26.30 7.06 -0.17
CA ARG A 222 26.10 6.60 -1.55
C ARG A 222 26.61 5.16 -1.78
N VAL A 223 27.72 4.79 -1.15
CA VAL A 223 28.35 3.48 -1.35
C VAL A 223 27.42 2.37 -0.88
N LYS A 224 26.84 2.52 0.32
CA LYS A 224 25.85 1.57 0.82
C LYS A 224 24.55 1.64 0.04
N ALA A 225 24.09 2.84 -0.34
CA ALA A 225 22.90 2.97 -1.16
C ALA A 225 22.99 2.15 -2.46
N VAL A 226 24.08 2.30 -3.23
CA VAL A 226 24.33 1.54 -4.47
C VAL A 226 24.35 0.03 -4.21
N THR A 227 25.02 -0.41 -3.14
CA THR A 227 25.09 -1.82 -2.77
C THR A 227 23.70 -2.41 -2.51
N PHE A 228 22.86 -1.70 -1.76
CA PHE A 228 21.50 -2.14 -1.45
C PHE A 228 20.55 -2.00 -2.65
N PHE A 229 20.75 -1.04 -3.54
CA PHE A 229 20.00 -0.97 -4.80
C PHE A 229 20.30 -2.18 -5.70
N TYR A 230 21.55 -2.65 -5.76
CA TYR A 230 21.88 -3.89 -6.46
C TYR A 230 21.19 -5.11 -5.85
N LYS A 231 21.23 -5.25 -4.52
CA LYS A 231 20.49 -6.32 -3.81
C LYS A 231 18.99 -6.25 -4.08
N ALA A 232 18.41 -5.05 -4.07
CA ALA A 232 16.99 -4.84 -4.35
C ALA A 232 16.63 -5.25 -5.78
N LEU A 233 17.46 -4.88 -6.77
CA LEU A 233 17.21 -5.17 -8.18
C LEU A 233 17.34 -6.66 -8.51
N HIS A 234 18.20 -7.39 -7.79
CA HIS A 234 18.29 -8.85 -7.93
C HIS A 234 16.97 -9.55 -7.55
N ALA A 235 16.25 -9.03 -6.57
CA ALA A 235 14.94 -9.57 -6.17
C ALA A 235 13.76 -8.93 -6.92
N LEU A 236 13.92 -7.69 -7.41
CA LEU A 236 12.89 -6.91 -8.10
C LEU A 236 13.34 -6.55 -9.52
N GLU A 237 13.61 -7.56 -10.35
CA GLU A 237 14.20 -7.38 -11.68
C GLU A 237 13.38 -6.43 -12.57
N ASP A 238 12.06 -6.40 -12.46
CA ASP A 238 11.19 -5.54 -13.28
C ASP A 238 11.01 -4.11 -12.71
N ASN A 239 11.61 -3.78 -11.56
CA ASN A 239 11.40 -2.48 -10.91
C ASN A 239 12.17 -1.35 -11.63
N VAL A 240 11.42 -0.62 -12.46
CA VAL A 240 11.89 0.53 -13.26
C VAL A 240 12.47 1.64 -12.38
N ASP A 241 11.84 1.96 -11.25
CA ASP A 241 12.26 3.07 -10.39
C ASP A 241 13.56 2.79 -9.66
N CYS A 242 13.73 1.57 -9.14
CA CYS A 242 14.98 1.09 -8.56
C CYS A 242 16.12 1.18 -9.57
N ARG A 243 15.93 0.58 -10.76
CA ARG A 243 16.92 0.57 -11.84
C ARG A 243 17.27 1.99 -12.31
N SER A 244 16.27 2.85 -12.48
CA SER A 244 16.50 4.24 -12.89
C SER A 244 17.27 5.02 -11.83
N THR A 245 16.96 4.83 -10.55
CA THR A 245 17.65 5.51 -9.44
C THR A 245 19.10 5.06 -9.34
N LEU A 246 19.34 3.75 -9.40
CA LEU A 246 20.68 3.17 -9.41
C LEU A 246 21.52 3.69 -10.59
N ALA A 247 20.97 3.70 -11.80
CA ALA A 247 21.65 4.25 -12.97
C ALA A 247 22.02 5.73 -12.79
N SER A 248 21.16 6.52 -12.12
CA SER A 248 21.49 7.92 -11.78
C SER A 248 22.71 8.01 -10.88
N LEU A 249 22.79 7.18 -9.84
CA LEU A 249 23.91 7.18 -8.90
C LEU A 249 25.21 6.77 -9.58
N ILE A 250 25.16 5.76 -10.45
CA ILE A 250 26.31 5.29 -11.23
C ILE A 250 26.81 6.37 -12.20
N LEU A 251 25.90 7.12 -12.82
CA LEU A 251 26.26 8.25 -13.70
C LEU A 251 26.94 9.39 -12.93
N GLU A 252 26.49 9.69 -11.72
CA GLU A 252 27.14 10.69 -10.86
C GLU A 252 28.58 10.28 -10.50
N ASP A 253 28.85 8.98 -10.39
CA ASP A 253 30.19 8.42 -10.19
C ASP A 253 31.03 8.36 -11.49
N GLY A 254 30.48 8.84 -12.61
CA GLY A 254 31.16 8.87 -13.92
C GLY A 254 31.26 7.51 -14.62
N LYS A 255 30.55 6.49 -14.13
CA LYS A 255 30.61 5.12 -14.69
C LYS A 255 29.53 4.91 -15.75
N GLU A 256 29.63 5.67 -16.83
CA GLU A 256 28.59 5.72 -17.87
C GLU A 256 28.31 4.36 -18.53
N ASP A 257 29.35 3.57 -18.80
CA ASP A 257 29.19 2.27 -19.46
C ASP A 257 28.43 1.26 -18.59
N GLU A 258 28.65 1.29 -17.27
CA GLU A 258 27.91 0.49 -16.30
C GLU A 258 26.44 0.92 -16.25
N ALA A 259 26.17 2.24 -16.30
CA ALA A 259 24.81 2.75 -16.35
C ALA A 259 24.09 2.40 -17.65
N ILE A 260 24.78 2.39 -18.80
CA ILE A 260 24.22 1.94 -20.08
C ILE A 260 23.90 0.45 -19.99
N SER A 261 24.82 -0.38 -19.51
CA SER A 261 24.61 -1.83 -19.36
C SER A 261 23.39 -2.12 -18.48
N LEU A 262 23.24 -1.41 -17.36
CA LEU A 262 22.13 -1.56 -16.43
C LEU A 262 20.75 -1.22 -17.06
N LEU A 263 20.72 -0.25 -17.98
CA LEU A 263 19.49 0.24 -18.61
C LEU A 263 19.19 -0.43 -19.97
N SER A 264 20.19 -1.06 -20.58
CA SER A 264 20.07 -1.73 -21.87
C SER A 264 19.24 -3.02 -21.76
N PRO A 265 18.50 -3.39 -22.81
CA PRO A 265 17.75 -4.65 -22.81
C PRO A 265 18.71 -5.85 -22.67
N PRO A 266 18.25 -6.96 -22.07
CA PRO A 266 19.04 -8.19 -21.99
C PRO A 266 19.29 -8.78 -23.39
N GLU A 267 20.43 -9.44 -23.60
CA GLU A 267 20.92 -9.90 -24.91
C GLU A 267 19.95 -10.82 -25.71
N ASN A 268 18.96 -11.42 -25.05
CA ASN A 268 17.95 -12.30 -25.67
C ASN A 268 16.59 -11.61 -25.96
N SER A 269 16.52 -10.27 -25.91
CA SER A 269 15.27 -9.50 -25.97
C SER A 269 14.54 -9.53 -27.32
N ASP A 270 15.23 -9.89 -28.41
CA ASP A 270 14.69 -9.85 -29.78
C ASP A 270 13.63 -10.93 -30.07
N SER A 271 13.45 -11.87 -29.15
CA SER A 271 12.51 -13.00 -29.29
C SER A 271 11.14 -12.78 -28.65
N VAL A 272 10.92 -11.68 -27.91
CA VAL A 272 9.65 -11.45 -27.20
C VAL A 272 8.60 -10.86 -28.16
N ASN A 273 8.07 -11.73 -29.02
CA ASN A 273 6.85 -11.47 -29.76
C ASN A 273 5.69 -11.28 -28.78
N SER A 274 5.03 -10.14 -28.90
CA SER A 274 3.84 -9.74 -28.16
C SER A 274 2.76 -10.82 -28.22
N SER A 275 2.65 -11.62 -27.17
CA SER A 275 1.52 -12.51 -26.96
C SER A 275 1.14 -12.51 -25.48
N SER A 276 -0.14 -12.19 -25.25
CA SER A 276 -0.94 -12.33 -24.03
C SER A 276 -0.47 -11.61 -22.76
N ASP A 277 -1.27 -10.63 -22.31
CA ASP A 277 -1.53 -10.20 -20.91
C ASP A 277 -0.37 -10.00 -19.90
N LYS A 278 0.90 -10.11 -20.32
CA LYS A 278 2.05 -9.85 -19.47
C LYS A 278 2.41 -8.36 -19.50
N GLN A 279 2.73 -7.85 -18.32
CA GLN A 279 3.22 -6.50 -18.07
C GLN A 279 4.34 -6.16 -19.05
N LYS A 280 4.31 -4.94 -19.62
CA LYS A 280 5.30 -4.50 -20.61
C LYS A 280 6.72 -4.67 -20.01
N PRO A 281 7.67 -5.30 -20.71
CA PRO A 281 9.04 -5.45 -20.22
C PRO A 281 9.66 -4.14 -19.76
N TRP A 282 10.44 -4.15 -18.67
CA TRP A 282 10.98 -2.94 -18.04
C TRP A 282 11.85 -2.10 -18.98
N TRP A 283 12.57 -2.72 -19.92
CA TRP A 283 13.42 -2.01 -20.90
C TRP A 283 12.63 -1.25 -21.97
N LEU A 284 11.33 -1.53 -22.09
CA LEU A 284 10.41 -0.78 -22.96
C LEU A 284 9.72 0.38 -22.24
N ASP A 285 10.00 0.58 -20.96
CA ASP A 285 9.48 1.70 -20.19
C ASP A 285 10.04 3.04 -20.70
N GLY A 286 9.18 4.05 -20.76
CA GLY A 286 9.55 5.36 -21.27
C GLY A 286 10.63 6.04 -20.44
N LYS A 287 10.64 5.84 -19.11
CA LYS A 287 11.62 6.42 -18.19
C LYS A 287 13.01 5.86 -18.44
N ILE A 288 13.12 4.55 -18.67
CA ILE A 288 14.39 3.88 -18.99
C ILE A 288 14.93 4.38 -20.32
N LYS A 289 14.09 4.35 -21.37
CA LYS A 289 14.49 4.79 -22.71
C LYS A 289 14.90 6.26 -22.77
N LEU A 290 14.17 7.16 -22.10
CA LEU A 290 14.54 8.58 -22.03
C LEU A 290 15.88 8.77 -21.34
N LYS A 291 16.15 8.00 -20.28
CA LYS A 291 17.43 8.07 -19.56
C LYS A 291 18.59 7.58 -20.42
N LEU A 292 18.43 6.45 -21.13
CA LEU A 292 19.40 5.99 -22.13
C LEU A 292 19.66 7.04 -23.21
N CYS A 293 18.60 7.67 -23.74
CA CYS A 293 18.74 8.75 -24.73
C CYS A 293 19.60 9.91 -24.20
N HIS A 294 19.41 10.31 -22.94
CA HIS A 294 20.24 11.34 -22.33
C HIS A 294 21.70 10.94 -22.24
N ILE A 295 21.99 9.69 -21.85
CA ILE A 295 23.36 9.18 -21.75
C ILE A 295 24.02 9.11 -23.14
N TYR A 296 23.35 8.51 -24.14
CA TYR A 296 23.87 8.40 -25.51
C TYR A 296 24.15 9.76 -26.14
N ARG A 297 23.25 10.73 -25.93
CA ARG A 297 23.46 12.10 -26.41
C ARG A 297 24.67 12.75 -25.75
N ALA A 298 24.88 12.54 -24.46
CA ALA A 298 26.03 13.07 -23.73
C ALA A 298 27.37 12.46 -24.20
N LYS A 299 27.40 11.14 -24.47
CA LYS A 299 28.58 10.44 -25.02
C LYS A 299 28.83 10.66 -26.52
N GLY A 300 27.88 11.22 -27.26
CA GLY A 300 27.97 11.34 -28.72
C GLY A 300 27.65 10.05 -29.49
N MET A 301 26.97 9.09 -28.86
CA MET A 301 26.49 7.85 -29.48
C MET A 301 25.18 8.10 -30.24
N PHE A 302 25.26 8.80 -31.36
CA PHE A 302 24.07 9.29 -32.07
C PHE A 302 23.21 8.18 -32.70
N GLU A 303 23.82 7.09 -33.13
CA GLU A 303 23.09 5.95 -33.71
C GLU A 303 22.20 5.28 -32.66
N ASP A 304 22.76 4.95 -31.50
CA ASP A 304 22.02 4.37 -30.37
C ASP A 304 20.96 5.32 -29.82
N PHE A 305 21.26 6.62 -29.79
CA PHE A 305 20.29 7.65 -29.44
C PHE A 305 19.07 7.63 -30.38
N VAL A 306 19.29 7.64 -31.70
CA VAL A 306 18.22 7.62 -32.70
C VAL A 306 17.41 6.32 -32.59
N ASN A 307 18.08 5.18 -32.46
CA ASN A 307 17.44 3.87 -32.33
C ASN A 307 16.56 3.80 -31.07
N THR A 308 16.99 4.41 -29.97
CA THR A 308 16.24 4.42 -28.70
C THR A 308 15.06 5.39 -28.71
N ILE A 309 15.23 6.59 -29.29
CA ILE A 309 14.20 7.64 -29.26
C ILE A 309 13.10 7.45 -30.33
N PHE A 310 13.43 6.83 -31.46
CA PHE A 310 12.51 6.71 -32.60
C PHE A 310 11.17 6.01 -32.24
N PRO A 311 11.16 4.87 -31.52
CA PRO A 311 9.91 4.25 -31.09
C PRO A 311 9.06 5.15 -30.19
N LEU A 312 9.67 5.91 -29.28
CA LEU A 312 8.97 6.82 -28.37
C LEU A 312 8.27 7.95 -29.12
N VAL A 313 8.96 8.55 -30.09
CA VAL A 313 8.40 9.62 -30.93
C VAL A 313 7.25 9.07 -31.77
N ARG A 314 7.41 7.89 -32.40
CA ARG A 314 6.37 7.24 -33.19
C ARG A 314 5.10 6.98 -32.37
N GLU A 315 5.22 6.42 -31.17
CA GLU A 315 4.09 6.20 -30.26
C GLU A 315 3.38 7.51 -29.90
N SER A 316 4.14 8.56 -29.56
CA SER A 316 3.56 9.86 -29.20
C SER A 316 2.77 10.52 -30.35
N LEU A 317 3.28 10.42 -31.58
CA LEU A 317 2.64 10.94 -32.79
C LEU A 317 1.38 10.14 -33.15
N TYR A 318 1.42 8.83 -32.95
CA TYR A 318 0.26 7.96 -33.17
C TYR A 318 -0.88 8.26 -32.17
N VAL A 319 -0.56 8.45 -30.89
CA VAL A 319 -1.56 8.84 -29.88
C VAL A 319 -2.17 10.20 -30.20
N LYS A 320 -1.35 11.17 -30.64
CA LYS A 320 -1.82 12.50 -31.02
C LYS A 320 -2.76 12.47 -32.22
N THR A 321 -2.47 11.66 -33.24
CA THR A 321 -3.32 11.51 -34.43
C THR A 321 -4.62 10.76 -34.14
N LEU A 322 -4.62 9.78 -33.23
CA LEU A 322 -5.86 9.13 -32.76
C LEU A 322 -6.77 10.11 -31.99
N ARG A 323 -6.21 10.94 -31.09
CA ARG A 323 -6.98 11.96 -30.36
C ARG A 323 -7.58 13.02 -31.29
N GLN A 324 -6.88 13.38 -32.36
CA GLN A 324 -7.41 14.30 -33.37
C GLN A 324 -8.58 13.70 -34.17
N LYS A 325 -8.57 12.39 -34.46
CA LYS A 325 -9.68 11.71 -35.15
C LYS A 325 -10.95 11.57 -34.30
N MET A 326 -10.83 11.46 -32.97
CA MET A 326 -11.98 11.38 -32.07
C MET A 326 -12.62 12.74 -31.74
N ASN A 327 -11.93 13.85 -32.01
CA ASN A 327 -12.44 15.21 -31.79
C ASN A 327 -13.08 15.85 -33.04
N ILE A 328 -13.37 15.07 -34.08
CA ILE A 328 -14.13 15.54 -35.23
C ILE A 328 -15.63 15.43 -34.87
N PRO A 329 -16.37 16.52 -34.68
CA PRO A 329 -17.81 16.44 -34.45
C PRO A 329 -18.45 15.85 -35.71
N HIS A 330 -19.22 14.77 -35.55
CA HIS A 330 -20.11 14.29 -36.60
C HIS A 330 -21.21 15.33 -36.80
N GLY A 331 -20.98 16.23 -37.76
CA GLY A 331 -22.01 17.08 -38.35
C GLY A 331 -22.86 16.30 -39.35
#